data_AF-A0A382LL76-F1
#
_entry.id   AF-A0A382LL76-F1
#
_cell.length_a   1.000
_cell.length_b   1.000
_cell.length_c   1.000
_cell.angle_alpha   90.00
_cell.angle_beta   90.00
_cell.angle_gamma   90.00
#
_symmetry.space_group_name_H-M   'P 1'
#
loop_
_entity.id
_entity.type
_entity.pdbx_description
1 polymer ?
#
loop_
_entity_poly.entity_id
_entity_poly.type
_entity_poly.pdbx_seq_one_letter_code
_entity_poly.pdbx_strand_id
1 'polypeptide(L)' 'MMIAIILLIFPGLPLGIDFTSGSTISYRWVDKNPTQEDIMFALNQAGFENSIVQSMGEKEFFIRTSDIGNSG' A
#
# COMPACT_ATOMS: atom_id res chain seq x y z
N MET A 1 -2.29 -13.23 29.01
CA MET A 1 -1.63 -14.17 28.08
C MET A 1 -2.63 -14.86 27.14
N MET A 2 -3.65 -15.56 27.64
CA MET A 2 -4.59 -16.33 26.81
C MET A 2 -5.44 -15.50 25.82
N ILE A 3 -5.82 -14.28 26.20
CA ILE A 3 -6.60 -13.35 25.36
C ILE A 3 -5.84 -12.97 24.08
N ALA A 4 -4.51 -12.80 24.16
CA ALA A 4 -3.69 -12.44 23.01
C ALA A 4 -3.64 -13.57 21.95
N ILE A 5 -3.68 -14.83 22.39
CA ILE A 5 -3.69 -16.00 21.50
C ILE A 5 -5.02 -16.09 20.77
N ILE A 6 -6.13 -15.81 21.45
CA ILE A 6 -7.47 -15.83 20.86
C ILE A 6 -7.60 -14.77 19.76
N LEU A 7 -7.04 -13.57 19.97
CA LEU A 7 -7.07 -12.48 18.98
C LEU A 7 -6.29 -12.79 17.69
N LEU A 8 -5.30 -13.69 17.72
CA LEU A 8 -4.55 -14.12 16.53
C LEU A 8 -5.32 -15.11 15.63
N ILE A 9 -6.33 -15.82 16.17
CA ILE A 9 -7.07 -16.87 15.45
C ILE A 9 -8.37 -16.33 14.84
N PHE A 10 -8.86 -15.18 15.30
CA PHE A 10 -10.03 -14.54 14.72
C PHE A 10 -9.68 -13.88 13.37
N PRO A 11 -10.34 -14.28 12.26
CA PRO A 11 -10.19 -13.61 10.97
C PRO A 11 -10.86 -12.23 11.06
N GLY A 12 -10.06 -11.20 11.33
CA GLY A 12 -10.57 -9.86 11.64
C GLY A 12 -9.52 -8.92 12.21
N LEU A 13 -8.37 -9.42 12.65
CA LEU A 13 -7.20 -8.57 12.84
C LEU A 13 -6.62 -8.24 11.45
N PRO A 14 -6.56 -6.95 11.05
CA PRO A 14 -5.79 -6.57 9.88
C PRO A 14 -4.34 -6.96 10.17
N LEU A 15 -3.87 -8.03 9.52
CA LEU A 15 -2.49 -8.45 9.61
C LEU A 15 -1.61 -7.24 9.27
N GLY A 16 -0.65 -6.95 10.14
CA GLY A 16 0.29 -5.85 9.93
C GLY A 16 0.97 -5.99 8.57
N ILE A 17 1.50 -4.88 8.07
CA ILE A 17 2.13 -4.80 6.74
C ILE A 17 3.25 -5.84 6.55
N ASP A 18 3.85 -6.29 7.66
CA ASP A 18 4.89 -7.33 7.70
C ASP A 18 4.36 -8.75 7.42
N PHE A 19 3.04 -8.96 7.46
CA PHE A 19 2.37 -10.25 7.27
C PHE A 19 1.47 -10.28 6.03
N THR A 20 1.13 -9.12 5.47
CA THR A 20 0.49 -8.99 4.16
C THR A 20 1.59 -8.68 3.15
N SER A 21 1.94 -9.64 2.29
CA SER A 21 2.91 -9.40 1.22
C SER A 21 2.52 -8.13 0.42
N GLY A 22 3.49 -7.26 0.17
CA GLY A 22 3.27 -5.94 -0.42
C GLY A 22 4.49 -5.02 -0.30
N SER A 23 4.53 -3.95 -1.09
CA SER A 23 5.61 -2.95 -1.06
C SER A 23 5.07 -1.57 -0.75
N THR A 24 5.83 -0.81 0.05
CA THR A 24 5.51 0.55 0.44
C THR A 24 6.57 1.49 -0.09
N ILE A 25 6.14 2.52 -0.82
CA ILE A 25 7.03 3.50 -1.43
C ILE A 25 6.47 4.91 -1.18
N SER A 26 7.33 5.82 -0.73
CA SER A 26 7.01 7.25 -0.62
C SER A 26 7.74 8.01 -1.72
N TYR A 27 6.98 8.78 -2.50
CA TYR A 27 7.53 9.66 -3.54
C TYR A 27 7.17 11.11 -3.26
N ARG A 28 8.14 12.01 -3.47
CA ARG A 28 7.94 13.45 -3.42
C ARG A 28 8.30 14.06 -4.76
N TRP A 29 7.37 14.80 -5.34
CA TRP A 29 7.58 15.48 -6.61
C TRP A 29 8.14 16.88 -6.40
N VAL A 30 9.20 17.22 -7.13
CA VAL A 30 9.88 18.54 -7.01
C VAL A 30 9.25 19.56 -7.95
N ASP A 31 9.13 19.21 -9.23
CA ASP A 31 8.73 20.16 -10.29
C ASP A 31 7.25 20.05 -10.68
N LYS A 32 6.82 18.89 -11.17
CA LYS A 32 5.44 18.66 -11.63
C LYS A 32 4.69 17.87 -10.57
N ASN A 33 3.63 18.45 -10.01
CA ASN A 33 2.79 17.80 -9.00
C ASN A 33 1.67 17.02 -9.72
N PRO A 34 1.78 15.69 -9.91
CA PRO A 34 0.69 14.92 -10.49
C PRO A 34 -0.51 14.92 -9.55
N THR A 35 -1.71 14.76 -10.10
CA THR A 35 -2.87 14.50 -9.24
C THR A 35 -2.82 13.07 -8.71
N GLN A 36 -3.60 12.80 -7.68
CA GLN A 36 -3.78 11.44 -7.19
C GLN A 36 -4.35 10.53 -8.30
N GLU A 37 -5.23 11.03 -9.17
CA GLU A 37 -5.75 10.26 -10.30
C GLU A 37 -4.65 9.89 -11.32
N ASP A 38 -3.72 10.81 -11.61
CA ASP A 38 -2.61 10.54 -12.53
C ASP A 38 -1.74 9.38 -12.02
N ILE A 39 -1.45 9.37 -10.71
CA ILE A 39 -0.66 8.32 -10.05
C ILE A 39 -1.43 6.99 -10.08
N MET A 40 -2.73 7.00 -9.73
CA MET A 40 -3.58 5.81 -9.78
C MET A 40 -3.67 5.23 -11.19
N PHE A 41 -3.82 6.08 -12.21
CA PHE A 41 -3.87 5.66 -13.60
C PHE A 41 -2.57 4.98 -14.05
N ALA A 42 -1.42 5.56 -13.69
CA ALA A 42 -0.11 4.98 -14.00
C ALA A 42 0.12 3.63 -13.29
N LEU A 43 -0.29 3.51 -12.02
CA LEU A 43 -0.19 2.27 -11.25
C LEU A 43 -1.07 1.16 -11.82
N ASN A 44 -2.31 1.49 -12.21
CA ASN A 44 -3.20 0.54 -12.86
C ASN A 44 -2.63 0.06 -14.19
N GLN A 45 -2.07 0.95 -15.02
CA GLN A 45 -1.42 0.58 -16.27
C GLN A 45 -0.21 -0.34 -16.06
N ALA A 46 0.52 -0.16 -14.95
CA ALA A 46 1.65 -1.00 -14.56
C ALA A 46 1.24 -2.34 -13.90
N GLY A 47 -0.07 -2.62 -13.77
CA GLY A 47 -0.59 -3.87 -13.20
C GLY A 47 -0.78 -3.85 -11.67
N PHE A 48 -0.67 -2.68 -11.03
CA PHE A 48 -0.88 -2.50 -9.59
C PHE A 48 -2.31 -2.03 -9.27
N GLU A 49 -3.32 -2.75 -9.75
CA GLU A 49 -4.75 -2.35 -9.65
C GLU A 49 -5.27 -2.27 -8.20
N ASN A 50 -4.63 -2.97 -7.27
CA ASN A 50 -4.97 -2.96 -5.85
C ASN A 50 -4.08 -2.00 -5.02
N SER A 51 -3.45 -1.02 -5.67
CA SER A 51 -2.61 -0.04 -4.98
C SER A 51 -3.42 1.02 -4.25
N ILE A 52 -2.93 1.43 -3.08
CA ILE A 52 -3.47 2.51 -2.27
C ILE A 52 -2.54 3.70 -2.42
N VAL A 53 -3.03 4.79 -3.02
CA VAL A 53 -2.32 6.07 -3.10
C VAL A 53 -2.95 7.04 -2.10
N GLN A 54 -2.13 7.59 -1.21
CA GLN A 54 -2.55 8.57 -0.21
C GLN A 54 -1.65 9.80 -0.26
N SER A 55 -2.23 10.98 -0.43
CA SER A 55 -1.48 12.24 -0.34
C SER A 55 -1.09 12.52 1.12
N MET A 56 0.17 12.87 1.33
CA MET A 56 0.74 13.20 2.64
C MET A 56 0.96 14.72 2.81
N GLY A 57 0.60 15.53 1.81
CA GLY A 57 0.89 16.96 1.77
C GLY A 57 2.26 17.25 1.14
N GLU A 58 2.57 18.53 0.87
CA GLU A 58 3.86 18.97 0.32
C GLU A 58 4.33 18.22 -0.95
N LYS A 59 3.40 17.81 -1.81
CA LYS A 59 3.68 17.01 -3.02
C LYS A 59 4.27 15.62 -2.71
N GLU A 60 4.03 15.10 -1.51
CA GLU A 60 4.40 13.77 -1.08
C GLU A 60 3.19 12.84 -1.14
N PHE A 61 3.40 11.65 -1.68
CA PHE A 61 2.39 10.61 -1.74
C PHE A 61 2.97 9.31 -1.21
N PHE A 62 2.15 8.65 -0.42
CA PHE A 62 2.38 7.33 0.11
C PHE A 62 1.65 6.32 -0.77
N ILE A 63 2.41 5.38 -1.31
CA ILE A 63 1.90 4.37 -2.23
C ILE A 63 2.13 3.01 -1.59
N ARG A 64 1.05 2.24 -1.43
CA ARG A 64 1.10 0.83 -1.02
C ARG A 64 0.63 -0.03 -2.17
N THR A 65 1.40 -1.05 -2.50
CA THR A 65 1.03 -2.06 -3.48
C THR A 65 0.77 -3.37 -2.75
N SER A 66 -0.31 -4.07 -3.11
CA SER A 66 -0.49 -5.47 -2.73
C SER A 66 0.54 -6.32 -3.44
N ASP A 67 0.91 -7.46 -2.85
CA ASP A 67 1.78 -8.43 -3.51
C ASP A 67 1.38 -8.68 -4.97
N ILE A 68 2.29 -8.37 -5.88
CA ILE A 68 2.25 -8.82 -7.27
C ILE A 68 2.92 -10.18 -7.33
N GLY A 69 2.28 -11.18 -6.71
CA GLY A 69 2.79 -12.51 -6.40
C GLY A 69 4.09 -12.89 -7.14
N ASN A 70 5.22 -12.73 -6.46
CA ASN A 70 6.43 -13.45 -6.86
C ASN A 70 6.31 -14.87 -6.30
N SER A 71 5.79 -15.78 -7.12
CA SER A 71 5.89 -17.22 -6.94
C SER A 71 7.34 -17.66 -7.07
N GLY A 72 8.17 -17.34 -6.07
CA GLY A 72 9.52 -17.88 -5.91
C GLY A 72 9.51 -19.34 -5.50
#